data_AF-A0A443SUI0-F1
#
_entry.id   AF-A0A443SUI0-F1
#
_cell.length_a   1.000
_cell.length_b   1.000
_cell.length_c   1.000
_cell.angle_alpha   90.00
_cell.angle_beta   90.00
_cell.angle_gamma   90.00
#
_symmetry.space_group_name_H-M   'P 1'
#
loop_
_entity.id
_entity.type
_entity.pdbx_description
1 polymer ?
#
loop_
_entity_poly.entity_id
_entity_poly.type
_entity_poly.pdbx_seq_one_letter_code
_entity_poly.pdbx_strand_id
1 'polypeptide(L)'
;MASAKAGVHVVQLKPISVPKSLQEGDKFVKWDEDSTVGSPVILRVDPKGFFLYWTDQNKDTEFLEISSIRDEGKLRDSVNIGPPDIPLEEKTLTFVYGSDFVNVNFINFCCTKKISQEWTDSVLKMAYNLLALNTSANTFLVKAHTKIQLMTDREGKIPVKKLVPFVIVHLVI
;
A
#
# COMPACT_ATOMS: atom_id res chain seq x y z
N MET A 1 29.74 40.33 -21.17
CA MET A 1 29.07 39.92 -19.92
C MET A 1 28.13 38.77 -20.22
N ALA A 2 28.46 37.55 -19.79
CA ALA A 2 27.62 36.38 -20.00
C ALA A 2 26.58 36.30 -18.88
N SER A 3 25.29 36.38 -19.23
CA SER A 3 24.19 36.19 -18.27
C SER A 3 24.02 34.69 -18.02
N ALA A 4 24.53 34.19 -16.90
CA ALA A 4 24.24 32.85 -16.44
C ALA A 4 22.77 32.77 -15.99
N LYS A 5 21.92 32.06 -16.75
CA LYS A 5 20.61 31.65 -16.25
C LYS A 5 20.85 30.61 -15.15
N ALA A 6 20.71 31.02 -13.89
CA ALA A 6 20.57 30.08 -12.79
C ALA A 6 19.29 29.28 -13.04
N GLY A 7 19.45 28.05 -13.54
CA GLY A 7 18.36 27.09 -13.66
C GLY A 7 17.91 26.71 -12.26
N VAL A 8 16.99 27.47 -11.68
CA VAL A 8 16.24 27.02 -10.52
C VAL A 8 15.39 25.86 -11.01
N HIS A 9 15.89 24.63 -10.88
CA HIS A 9 15.05 23.44 -10.97
C HIS A 9 14.09 23.50 -9.78
N VAL A 10 13.00 24.26 -9.93
CA VAL A 10 11.87 24.18 -9.02
C VAL A 10 11.36 22.75 -9.17
N VAL A 11 11.60 21.92 -8.16
CA VAL A 11 11.00 20.58 -8.08
C VAL A 11 9.49 20.78 -8.06
N GLN A 12 8.85 20.61 -9.21
CA GLN A 12 7.40 20.66 -9.31
C GLN A 12 6.83 19.39 -8.71
N LEU A 13 6.36 19.50 -7.47
CA LEU A 13 5.66 18.42 -6.79
C LEU A 13 4.39 18.09 -7.57
N LYS A 14 4.22 16.82 -7.92
CA LYS A 14 3.03 16.33 -8.61
C LYS A 14 2.09 15.65 -7.61
N PRO A 15 0.77 15.89 -7.70
CA PRO A 15 -0.21 15.12 -6.96
C PRO A 15 -0.06 13.62 -7.23
N ILE A 16 -0.46 12.79 -6.27
CA ILE A 16 -0.56 11.35 -6.48
C ILE A 16 -1.54 11.07 -7.63
N SER A 17 -1.13 10.20 -8.54
CA SER A 17 -1.98 9.64 -9.58
C SER A 17 -1.82 8.12 -9.53
N VAL A 18 -2.87 7.42 -9.11
CA VAL A 18 -2.86 5.97 -8.98
C VAL A 18 -3.12 5.34 -10.36
N PRO A 19 -2.23 4.47 -10.87
CA PRO A 19 -2.47 3.75 -12.13
C PRO A 19 -3.77 2.94 -12.07
N LYS A 20 -4.47 2.81 -13.21
CA LYS A 20 -5.72 2.04 -13.27
C LYS A 20 -5.49 0.55 -12.95
N SER A 21 -4.36 -0.01 -13.35
CA SER A 21 -3.94 -1.37 -13.02
C SER A 21 -3.98 -1.62 -11.51
N LEU A 22 -3.41 -0.70 -10.71
CA LEU A 22 -3.39 -0.79 -9.25
C LEU A 22 -4.79 -0.62 -8.63
N GLN A 23 -5.69 0.12 -9.26
CA GLN A 23 -7.07 0.30 -8.78
C GLN A 23 -7.96 -0.92 -9.06
N GLU A 24 -7.83 -1.51 -10.27
CA GLU A 24 -8.54 -2.73 -10.66
C GLU A 24 -8.05 -3.93 -9.84
N GLY A 25 -6.75 -3.96 -9.58
CA GLY A 25 -6.07 -4.90 -8.70
C GLY A 25 -5.59 -6.16 -9.41
N ASP A 26 -4.62 -6.80 -8.78
CA ASP A 26 -4.00 -8.02 -9.27
C ASP A 26 -4.08 -9.14 -8.23
N LYS A 27 -3.97 -10.38 -8.70
CA LYS A 27 -3.96 -11.56 -7.83
C LYS A 27 -2.56 -11.77 -7.27
N PHE A 28 -2.50 -11.90 -5.96
CA PHE A 28 -1.29 -12.22 -5.21
C PHE A 28 -1.55 -13.36 -4.25
N VAL A 29 -0.47 -13.97 -3.75
CA VAL A 29 -0.48 -14.85 -2.60
C VAL A 29 0.18 -14.07 -1.47
N LYS A 30 -0.59 -13.70 -0.44
CA LYS A 30 -0.04 -13.12 0.79
C LYS A 30 0.65 -14.24 1.56
N TRP A 31 1.85 -13.98 2.03
CA TRP A 31 2.65 -14.92 2.81
C TRP A 31 3.06 -14.27 4.14
N ASP A 32 3.08 -15.07 5.19
CA ASP A 32 3.56 -14.70 6.51
C ASP A 32 4.70 -15.66 6.88
N GLU A 33 5.79 -15.17 7.48
CA GLU A 33 6.92 -16.02 7.87
C GLU A 33 6.50 -17.10 8.89
N ASP A 34 5.47 -16.81 9.69
CA ASP A 34 4.92 -17.73 10.67
C ASP A 34 3.93 -18.75 10.06
N SER A 35 3.51 -18.57 8.80
CA SER A 35 2.56 -19.44 8.11
C SER A 35 3.23 -20.20 6.99
N THR A 36 3.20 -21.54 7.03
CA THR A 36 3.68 -22.39 5.93
C THR A 36 2.77 -22.39 4.70
N VAL A 37 1.60 -21.73 4.78
CA VAL A 37 0.61 -21.67 3.70
C VAL A 37 0.30 -20.21 3.38
N GLY A 38 0.52 -19.82 2.13
CA GLY A 38 0.14 -18.51 1.61
C GLY A 38 -1.35 -18.42 1.28
N SER A 39 -1.97 -17.27 1.53
CA SER A 39 -3.38 -17.01 1.25
C SER A 39 -3.55 -16.25 -0.07
N PRO A 40 -4.35 -16.76 -1.03
CA PRO A 40 -4.65 -16.01 -2.25
C PRO A 40 -5.50 -14.79 -1.95
N VAL A 41 -5.05 -13.62 -2.42
CA VAL A 41 -5.70 -12.33 -2.21
C VAL A 41 -5.75 -11.52 -3.51
N ILE A 42 -6.67 -10.56 -3.57
CA ILE A 42 -6.69 -9.52 -4.61
C ILE A 42 -6.16 -8.23 -3.99
N LEU A 43 -5.00 -7.78 -4.44
CA LEU A 43 -4.33 -6.56 -3.95
C LEU A 43 -4.76 -5.35 -4.80
N ARG A 44 -5.06 -4.22 -4.15
CA ARG A 44 -5.55 -2.99 -4.76
C ARG A 44 -5.03 -1.75 -4.04
N VAL A 45 -5.02 -0.62 -4.73
CA VAL A 45 -4.83 0.71 -4.16
C VAL A 45 -6.09 1.53 -4.35
N ASP A 46 -6.50 2.29 -3.33
CA ASP A 46 -7.67 3.15 -3.47
C ASP A 46 -7.39 4.29 -4.47
N PRO A 47 -8.41 4.86 -5.14
CA PRO A 47 -8.21 5.87 -6.18
C PRO A 47 -7.46 7.13 -5.73
N LYS A 48 -7.41 7.41 -4.42
CA LYS A 48 -6.72 8.57 -3.84
C LYS A 48 -5.31 8.24 -3.35
N GLY A 49 -4.90 6.98 -3.35
CA GLY A 49 -3.55 6.53 -2.97
C GLY A 49 -3.26 6.66 -1.47
N PHE A 50 -4.26 6.48 -0.62
CA PHE A 50 -4.12 6.45 0.83
C PHE A 50 -3.82 5.06 1.39
N PHE A 51 -4.45 4.03 0.83
CA PHE A 51 -4.45 2.67 1.35
C PHE A 51 -4.14 1.67 0.25
N LEU A 52 -3.19 0.79 0.56
CA LEU A 52 -3.01 -0.48 -0.10
C LEU A 52 -3.92 -1.48 0.63
N TYR A 53 -4.83 -2.16 -0.06
CA TYR A 53 -5.77 -3.07 0.57
C TYR A 53 -5.88 -4.36 -0.20
N TRP A 54 -6.17 -5.45 0.51
CA TRP A 54 -6.32 -6.77 -0.09
C TRP A 54 -7.52 -7.49 0.48
N THR A 55 -8.18 -8.26 -0.37
CA THR A 55 -9.34 -9.07 0.01
C THR A 55 -9.03 -10.54 -0.21
N ASP A 56 -9.26 -11.34 0.82
CA ASP A 56 -9.08 -12.78 0.78
C ASP A 56 -10.28 -13.52 0.17
N GLN A 57 -10.22 -14.85 0.16
CA GLN A 57 -11.32 -15.69 -0.35
C GLN A 57 -12.58 -15.65 0.53
N ASN A 58 -12.45 -15.26 1.80
CA ASN A 58 -13.57 -15.14 2.73
C ASN A 58 -14.28 -13.78 2.63
N LYS A 59 -13.84 -12.92 1.72
CA LYS A 59 -14.25 -11.52 1.58
C LYS A 59 -13.88 -10.67 2.80
N ASP A 60 -12.86 -11.08 3.53
CA ASP A 60 -12.29 -10.30 4.61
C ASP A 60 -11.23 -9.36 4.00
N THR A 61 -11.44 -8.06 4.19
CA THR A 61 -10.57 -7.01 3.66
C THR A 61 -9.64 -6.49 4.75
N GLU A 62 -8.34 -6.52 4.47
CA GLU A 62 -7.29 -5.89 5.25
C GLU A 62 -6.69 -4.74 4.45
N PHE A 63 -6.08 -3.78 5.14
CA PHE A 63 -5.45 -2.63 4.50
C PHE A 63 -4.24 -2.13 5.27
N LEU A 64 -3.33 -1.52 4.53
CA LEU A 64 -2.13 -0.85 4.99
C LEU A 64 -2.14 0.60 4.50
N GLU A 65 -1.79 1.51 5.38
CA GLU A 65 -1.67 2.91 5.06
C GLU A 65 -0.38 3.17 4.26
N ILE A 66 -0.50 3.72 3.05
CA ILE A 66 0.65 3.88 2.15
C ILE A 66 1.70 4.83 2.74
N SER A 67 1.30 5.85 3.50
CA SER A 67 2.25 6.75 4.20
C SER A 67 3.01 6.10 5.36
N SER A 68 2.62 4.89 5.79
CA SER A 68 3.35 4.12 6.80
C SER A 68 4.44 3.21 6.20
N ILE A 69 4.44 3.04 4.87
CA ILE A 69 5.44 2.27 4.15
C ILE A 69 6.76 3.06 4.15
N ARG A 70 7.84 2.39 4.54
CA ARG A 70 9.19 2.94 4.64
C ARG A 70 10.09 2.41 3.55
N ASP A 71 9.99 1.15 3.17
CA ASP A 71 10.92 0.60 2.17
C ASP A 71 10.35 -0.63 1.47
N GLU A 72 11.01 -1.06 0.40
CA GLU A 72 10.89 -2.40 -0.16
C GLU A 72 11.77 -3.38 0.61
N GLY A 73 11.25 -4.56 0.90
CA GLY A 73 12.01 -5.65 1.51
C GLY A 73 12.50 -6.64 0.47
N LYS A 74 13.59 -7.34 0.77
CA LYS A 74 14.03 -8.52 0.00
C LYS A 74 13.76 -9.79 0.80
N LEU A 75 13.05 -10.73 0.19
CA LEU A 75 12.89 -12.08 0.74
C LEU A 75 14.21 -12.86 0.61
N ARG A 76 14.48 -13.73 1.60
CA ARG A 76 15.60 -14.67 1.54
C ARG A 76 15.31 -15.76 0.50
N ASP A 77 16.35 -16.22 -0.20
CA ASP A 77 16.32 -17.22 -1.30
C ASP A 77 15.68 -18.57 -0.94
N SER A 78 15.31 -18.80 0.32
CA SER A 78 14.70 -20.03 0.82
C SER A 78 13.21 -20.20 0.45
N VAL A 79 12.57 -19.20 -0.15
CA VAL A 79 11.12 -19.21 -0.45
C VAL A 79 10.86 -19.53 -1.92
N ASN A 80 10.49 -20.77 -2.24
CA ASN A 80 10.09 -21.16 -3.61
C ASN A 80 8.57 -21.07 -3.76
N ILE A 81 8.06 -19.92 -4.20
CA ILE A 81 6.63 -19.74 -4.53
C ILE A 81 6.47 -19.45 -6.04
N GLY A 82 5.67 -20.28 -6.71
CA GLY A 82 5.38 -20.16 -8.14
C GLY A 82 6.30 -20.97 -9.06
N PRO A 83 6.19 -20.81 -10.39
CA PRO A 83 6.97 -21.56 -11.38
C PRO A 83 8.49 -21.36 -11.19
N PRO A 84 9.36 -22.36 -11.33
CA PRO A 84 10.81 -22.18 -11.12
C PRO A 84 11.49 -21.26 -12.14
N ASP A 85 10.83 -20.92 -13.25
CA ASP A 85 11.44 -20.27 -14.41
C ASP A 85 11.61 -18.74 -14.31
N ILE A 86 11.12 -18.10 -13.24
CA ILE A 86 11.26 -16.63 -13.04
C ILE A 86 11.90 -16.40 -11.66
N PRO A 87 12.90 -15.51 -11.54
CA PRO A 87 13.55 -15.19 -10.27
C PRO A 87 12.53 -14.81 -9.20
N LEU A 88 12.81 -15.17 -7.94
CA LEU A 88 11.93 -14.86 -6.81
C LEU A 88 11.68 -13.35 -6.69
N GLU A 89 12.73 -12.55 -6.86
CA GLU A 89 12.67 -11.07 -6.78
C GLU A 89 11.70 -10.44 -7.80
N GLU A 90 11.51 -11.06 -8.97
CA GLU A 90 10.57 -10.58 -10.00
C GLU A 90 9.13 -11.04 -9.77
N LYS A 91 8.91 -11.84 -8.73
CA LYS A 91 7.60 -12.36 -8.33
C LYS A 91 7.16 -11.86 -6.98
N THR A 92 8.10 -11.53 -6.11
CA THR A 92 7.79 -11.15 -4.73
C THR A 92 7.73 -9.65 -4.59
N LEU A 93 6.86 -9.23 -3.68
CA LEU A 93 6.60 -7.85 -3.35
C LEU A 93 6.51 -7.79 -1.83
N THR A 94 7.52 -7.17 -1.22
CA THR A 94 7.62 -7.03 0.24
C THR A 94 7.64 -5.56 0.58
N PHE A 95 6.73 -5.13 1.45
CA PHE A 95 6.76 -3.78 2.00
C PHE A 95 7.16 -3.81 3.47
N VAL A 96 8.10 -2.93 3.80
CA VAL A 96 8.48 -2.61 5.18
C VAL A 96 7.64 -1.42 5.63
N TYR A 97 6.87 -1.58 6.70
CA TYR A 97 5.99 -0.53 7.22
C TYR A 97 6.09 -0.44 8.74
N GLY A 98 5.89 0.76 9.28
CA GLY A 98 6.01 0.97 10.72
C GLY A 98 5.70 2.40 11.15
N SER A 99 5.25 2.55 12.39
CA SER A 99 5.05 3.87 13.02
C SER A 99 6.38 4.61 13.19
N ASP A 100 7.46 3.88 13.41
CA ASP A 100 8.80 4.40 13.66
C ASP A 100 9.88 3.50 13.00
N PHE A 101 11.15 3.85 13.17
CA PHE A 101 12.29 3.13 12.57
C PHE A 101 12.72 1.87 13.35
N VAL A 102 12.10 1.60 14.50
CA VAL A 102 12.44 0.48 15.38
C VAL A 102 11.39 -0.63 15.25
N ASN A 103 10.12 -0.26 15.34
CA ASN A 103 8.97 -1.14 15.22
C ASN A 103 8.56 -1.25 13.75
N VAL A 104 9.35 -2.01 13.00
CA VAL A 104 9.09 -2.32 11.59
C VAL A 104 8.40 -3.68 11.46
N ASN A 105 7.41 -3.73 10.58
CA ASN A 105 6.71 -4.94 10.19
C ASN A 105 6.94 -5.17 8.69
N PHE A 106 6.84 -6.42 8.29
CA PHE A 106 6.95 -6.84 6.90
C PHE A 106 5.61 -7.38 6.42
N ILE A 107 5.22 -7.02 5.20
CA ILE A 107 4.12 -7.68 4.52
C ILE A 107 4.62 -8.21 3.19
N ASN A 108 4.42 -9.51 2.97
CA ASN A 108 4.95 -10.22 1.81
C ASN A 108 3.82 -10.69 0.90
N PHE A 109 3.98 -10.44 -0.39
CA PHE A 109 3.10 -10.91 -1.45
C PHE A 109 3.93 -11.60 -2.54
N CYS A 110 3.34 -12.59 -3.19
CA CYS A 110 3.93 -13.25 -4.35
C CYS A 110 2.93 -13.23 -5.52
N CYS A 111 3.40 -12.84 -6.70
CA CYS A 111 2.67 -12.92 -7.95
C CYS A 111 3.30 -13.94 -8.89
N THR A 112 2.49 -14.54 -9.75
CA THR A 112 2.97 -15.42 -10.83
C THR A 112 3.50 -14.63 -12.02
N LYS A 113 3.15 -13.34 -12.14
CA LYS A 113 3.52 -12.45 -13.26
C LYS A 113 4.65 -11.50 -12.84
N LYS A 114 5.40 -11.00 -13.82
CA LYS A 114 6.42 -9.94 -13.66
C LYS A 114 5.82 -8.54 -13.44
N ILE A 115 4.88 -8.42 -12.52
CA ILE A 115 4.22 -7.15 -12.16
C ILE A 115 4.74 -6.58 -10.84
N SER A 116 5.55 -7.35 -10.08
CA SER A 116 5.99 -6.95 -8.75
C SER A 116 6.75 -5.62 -8.76
N GLN A 117 7.66 -5.42 -9.71
CA GLN A 117 8.44 -4.18 -9.83
C GLN A 117 7.55 -2.96 -10.08
N GLU A 118 6.60 -3.04 -11.01
CA GLU A 118 5.67 -1.93 -11.30
C GLU A 118 4.85 -1.55 -10.06
N TRP A 119 4.38 -2.56 -9.32
CA TRP A 119 3.65 -2.37 -8.08
C TRP A 119 4.52 -1.72 -7.00
N THR A 120 5.75 -2.22 -6.80
CA THR A 120 6.68 -1.67 -5.81
C THR A 120 7.03 -0.22 -6.10
N ASP A 121 7.46 0.09 -7.33
CA ASP A 121 7.81 1.44 -7.77
C ASP A 121 6.64 2.41 -7.60
N SER A 122 5.43 1.98 -7.99
CA SER A 122 4.24 2.81 -7.90
C SER A 122 3.85 3.10 -6.46
N VAL A 123 3.87 2.08 -5.59
CA VAL A 123 3.51 2.23 -4.17
C VAL A 123 4.54 3.05 -3.42
N LEU A 124 5.84 2.82 -3.62
CA LEU A 124 6.89 3.61 -2.99
C LEU A 124 6.82 5.08 -3.43
N LYS A 125 6.58 5.34 -4.71
CA LYS A 125 6.37 6.71 -5.21
C LYS A 125 5.19 7.42 -4.54
N MET A 126 4.13 6.69 -4.19
CA MET A 126 3.00 7.22 -3.43
C MET A 126 3.35 7.45 -1.96
N ALA A 127 4.04 6.50 -1.32
CA ALA A 127 4.48 6.59 0.07
C ALA A 127 5.40 7.80 0.30
N TYR A 128 6.32 8.05 -0.64
CA TYR A 128 7.28 9.15 -0.58
C TYR A 128 6.79 10.45 -1.23
N ASN A 129 5.51 10.56 -1.57
CA ASN A 129 4.98 11.78 -2.17
C ASN A 129 4.87 12.91 -1.13
N LEU A 130 5.67 13.97 -1.30
CA LEU A 130 5.71 15.10 -0.38
C LEU A 130 4.37 15.83 -0.20
N LEU A 131 3.51 15.89 -1.23
CA LEU A 131 2.18 16.50 -1.10
C LEU A 131 1.23 15.60 -0.30
N ALA A 132 1.38 14.28 -0.41
CA ALA A 132 0.60 13.32 0.35
C ALA A 132 1.06 13.21 1.82
N LEU A 133 2.30 13.59 2.11
CA LEU A 133 2.79 13.73 3.48
C LEU A 133 2.34 15.07 4.11
N ASN A 134 2.27 16.14 3.32
CA ASN A 134 1.88 17.48 3.78
C ASN A 134 0.42 17.80 3.42
N THR A 135 -0.50 16.95 3.83
CA THR A 135 -1.92 17.06 3.45
C THR A 135 -2.69 18.05 4.32
N SER A 136 -3.76 18.62 3.74
CA SER A 136 -4.69 19.48 4.46
C SER A 136 -5.62 18.68 5.39
N ALA A 137 -6.22 19.34 6.39
CA ALA A 137 -7.24 18.73 7.25
C ALA A 137 -8.41 18.12 6.46
N ASN A 138 -8.82 18.74 5.35
CA ASN A 138 -9.85 18.19 4.47
C ASN A 138 -9.44 16.85 3.88
N THR A 139 -8.19 16.72 3.43
CA THR A 139 -7.66 15.47 2.90
C THR A 139 -7.60 14.38 3.97
N PHE A 140 -7.30 14.76 5.22
CA PHE A 140 -7.34 13.83 6.36
C PHE A 140 -8.75 13.29 6.62
N LEU A 141 -9.77 14.16 6.60
CA LEU A 141 -11.17 13.72 6.72
C LEU A 141 -11.58 12.79 5.57
N VAL A 142 -11.14 13.11 4.35
CA VAL A 142 -11.39 12.26 3.19
C VAL A 142 -10.69 10.89 3.33
N LYS A 143 -9.47 10.85 3.87
CA LYS A 143 -8.74 9.61 4.18
C LYS A 143 -9.47 8.80 5.25
N ALA A 144 -9.95 9.45 6.32
CA ALA A 144 -10.75 8.81 7.36
C ALA A 144 -12.04 8.20 6.78
N HIS A 145 -12.73 8.92 5.90
CA HIS A 145 -13.90 8.42 5.18
C HIS A 145 -13.55 7.19 4.32
N THR A 146 -12.47 7.24 3.52
CA THR A 146 -12.02 6.08 2.73
C THR A 146 -11.73 4.87 3.63
N LYS A 147 -11.08 5.08 4.79
CA LYS A 147 -10.80 4.01 5.75
C LYS A 147 -12.08 3.33 6.25
N ILE A 148 -13.11 4.11 6.58
CA ILE A 148 -14.40 3.57 7.01
C ILE A 148 -15.05 2.73 5.90
N GLN A 149 -14.97 3.19 4.65
CA GLN A 149 -15.50 2.45 3.50
C GLN A 149 -14.77 1.14 3.22
N LEU A 150 -13.48 1.04 3.56
CA LEU A 150 -12.70 -0.20 3.43
C LEU A 150 -12.94 -1.18 4.58
N MET A 151 -13.47 -0.71 5.72
CA MET A 151 -13.74 -1.53 6.91
C MET A 151 -15.06 -2.32 6.85
N THR A 152 -15.71 -2.40 5.67
CA THR A 152 -16.99 -3.06 5.50
C THR A 152 -16.92 -4.56 5.81
N ASP A 153 -18.05 -5.12 6.24
CA ASP A 153 -18.21 -6.56 6.41
C ASP A 153 -18.44 -7.28 5.07
N ARG A 154 -18.65 -8.60 5.15
CA ARG A 154 -18.89 -9.47 3.98
C ARG A 154 -20.17 -9.12 3.21
N GLU A 155 -21.10 -8.38 3.82
CA GLU A 155 -22.31 -7.86 3.19
C GLU A 155 -22.10 -6.45 2.61
N GLY A 156 -20.90 -5.88 2.71
CA GLY A 156 -20.60 -4.51 2.28
C GLY A 156 -21.15 -3.44 3.21
N LYS A 157 -21.60 -3.80 4.43
CA LYS A 157 -22.11 -2.87 5.43
C LYS A 157 -20.98 -2.43 6.35
N ILE A 158 -21.09 -1.22 6.91
CA ILE A 158 -20.10 -0.71 7.86
C ILE A 158 -20.47 -1.21 9.27
N PRO A 159 -19.65 -2.08 9.90
CA PRO A 159 -19.96 -2.58 11.23
C PRO A 159 -19.77 -1.49 12.28
N VAL A 160 -20.85 -1.14 13.00
CA VAL A 160 -20.86 -0.11 14.06
C VAL A 160 -19.78 -0.36 15.12
N LYS A 161 -19.48 -1.64 15.40
CA LYS A 161 -18.43 -2.06 16.34
C LYS A 161 -17.03 -1.55 15.96
N LYS A 162 -16.72 -1.40 14.67
CA LYS A 162 -15.45 -0.83 14.19
C LYS A 162 -15.52 0.70 14.06
N LEU A 163 -16.69 1.24 13.76
CA LEU A 163 -16.92 2.68 13.56
C LEU A 163 -16.77 3.48 14.87
N VAL A 164 -17.41 3.04 15.95
CA VAL A 164 -17.45 3.81 17.21
C VAL A 164 -16.03 4.03 17.79
N PRO A 165 -15.17 3.01 17.94
CA PRO A 165 -13.79 3.22 18.38
C PRO A 165 -12.99 4.11 17.43
N PHE A 166 -13.22 3.99 16.12
CA PHE A 166 -12.51 4.81 15.13
C PHE A 166 -12.81 6.30 15.31
N VAL A 167 -14.08 6.66 15.44
CA VAL A 167 -14.52 8.06 15.64
C VAL A 167 -13.97 8.62 16.95
N ILE A 168 -14.05 7.86 18.04
CA ILE A 168 -13.58 8.29 19.36
C ILE A 168 -12.08 8.59 19.35
N VAL A 169 -11.27 7.74 18.70
CA VAL A 169 -9.81 7.87 18.71
C VAL A 169 -9.29 8.90 17.70
N HIS A 170 -9.97 9.11 16.56
CA HIS A 170 -9.42 9.88 15.44
C HIS A 170 -10.18 11.16 15.08
N LEU A 171 -11.42 11.34 15.55
CA LEU A 171 -12.29 12.46 15.16
C LEU A 171 -12.82 13.29 16.34
N VAL A 172 -12.68 12.81 17.56
CA VAL A 172 -12.97 13.61 18.77
C VAL A 172 -11.65 14.24 19.22
N ILE A 173 -11.44 15.48 18.80
CA ILE A 173 -10.42 16.42 19.32
C ILE A 173 -11.18 17.55 20.01
#